data_AF-Q1V124-F1
#
_entry.id   AF-Q1V124-F1
#
_cell.length_a   1.000
_cell.length_b   1.000
_cell.length_c   1.000
_cell.angle_alpha   90.00
_cell.angle_beta   90.00
_cell.angle_gamma   90.00
#
_symmetry.space_group_name_H-M   'P 1'
#
loop_
_entity.id
_entity.type
_entity.pdbx_description
1 polymer ?
#
loop_
_entity_poly.entity_id
_entity_poly.type
_entity_poly.pdbx_seq_one_letter_code
_entity_poly.pdbx_strand_id
1 'polypeptide(L)'
;MVYSKIILLNKIDMKYFFILFILFLPFNSFTEEKKLEHFCKMDTKFYETDKNEWSQKTIDYDFYISNNDEIKIFDKDVKRYLFSLEIILNNEKALVGHFLNEKMINTFTFNKITRYAKYSNTYYNKQGGGQIGVGVCFPKTV
;
A
#
# COMPACT_ATOMS: atom_id res chain seq x y z
N MET A 1 -13.33 53.31 38.79
CA MET A 1 -14.49 52.40 38.96
C MET A 1 -14.65 51.60 37.67
N VAL A 2 -13.83 50.56 37.48
CA VAL A 2 -13.85 49.71 36.27
C VAL A 2 -13.70 48.26 36.72
N TYR A 3 -14.82 47.64 37.09
CA TYR A 3 -14.94 46.20 37.29
C TYR A 3 -16.40 45.83 37.02
N SER A 4 -16.79 45.79 35.74
CA SER A 4 -18.10 45.28 35.35
C SER A 4 -18.06 44.61 33.96
N LYS A 5 -17.00 43.84 33.71
CA LYS A 5 -16.85 43.07 32.47
C LYS A 5 -16.44 41.60 32.65
N ILE A 6 -16.49 41.06 33.88
CA ILE A 6 -16.02 39.68 34.17
C ILE A 6 -17.16 38.72 34.56
N ILE A 7 -18.41 39.16 34.59
CA ILE A 7 -19.54 38.30 35.01
C ILE A 7 -20.58 38.20 33.90
N LEU A 8 -20.16 37.72 32.73
CA LEU A 8 -21.09 37.30 31.67
C LEU A 8 -20.68 35.96 31.04
N LEU A 9 -19.96 35.12 31.81
CA LEU A 9 -19.57 33.76 31.41
C LEU A 9 -20.10 32.66 32.35
N ASN A 10 -20.81 33.02 33.43
CA ASN A 10 -21.22 32.08 34.48
C ASN A 10 -22.68 31.63 34.41
N LYS A 11 -23.20 31.36 33.20
CA LYS A 11 -24.50 30.67 33.07
C LYS A 11 -24.74 29.97 31.74
N ILE A 12 -23.68 29.49 31.09
CA ILE A 12 -23.86 28.44 30.09
C ILE A 12 -23.93 27.14 30.89
N ASP A 13 -25.14 26.61 31.01
CA ASP A 13 -25.38 25.29 31.59
C ASP A 13 -24.41 24.30 30.92
N MET A 14 -23.68 23.51 31.71
CA MET A 14 -22.59 22.64 31.23
C MET A 14 -23.03 21.68 30.10
N LYS A 15 -24.34 21.40 30.03
CA LYS A 15 -25.00 20.68 28.93
C LYS A 15 -24.92 21.40 27.57
N TYR A 16 -25.14 22.71 27.54
CA TYR A 16 -25.11 23.49 26.29
C TYR A 16 -23.68 23.71 25.78
N PHE A 17 -22.69 23.77 26.67
CA PHE A 17 -21.28 23.83 26.28
C PHE A 17 -20.86 22.56 25.51
N PHE A 18 -21.30 21.38 25.98
CA PHE A 18 -21.04 20.12 25.31
C PHE A 18 -21.69 20.03 23.92
N ILE A 19 -22.92 20.54 23.78
CA ILE A 19 -23.64 20.58 22.49
C ILE A 19 -22.92 21.52 21.51
N LEU A 20 -22.47 22.68 21.97
CA LEU A 20 -21.70 23.61 21.15
C LEU A 20 -20.36 22.99 20.71
N PHE A 21 -19.68 22.27 21.60
CA PHE A 21 -18.42 21.59 21.30
C PHE A 21 -18.57 20.49 20.24
N ILE A 22 -19.69 19.76 20.23
CA ILE A 22 -19.99 18.75 19.20
C ILE A 22 -20.30 19.40 17.85
N LEU A 23 -20.93 20.59 17.83
CA LEU A 23 -21.21 21.35 16.61
C LEU A 23 -19.95 21.96 15.97
N PHE A 24 -18.89 22.18 16.75
CA PHE A 24 -17.58 22.66 16.28
C PHE A 24 -16.56 21.54 16.02
N LEU A 25 -16.91 20.27 16.22
CA LEU A 25 -16.08 19.18 15.74
C LEU A 25 -16.06 19.27 14.20
N PRO A 26 -14.88 19.44 13.58
CA PRO A 26 -14.79 19.48 12.13
C PRO A 26 -15.21 18.11 11.59
N PHE A 27 -16.42 18.02 11.04
CA PHE A 27 -16.92 16.88 10.25
C PHE A 27 -16.21 16.75 8.89
N ASN A 28 -14.95 17.15 8.81
CA ASN A 28 -14.14 17.04 7.60
C ASN A 28 -12.88 16.25 7.90
N SER A 29 -13.05 15.03 8.40
CA SER A 29 -12.12 13.96 8.03
C SER A 29 -12.74 13.25 6.84
N PHE A 30 -12.75 13.92 5.68
CA PHE A 30 -12.90 13.22 4.42
C PHE A 30 -11.59 12.44 4.25
N THR A 31 -11.53 11.24 4.82
CA THR A 31 -10.53 10.26 4.43
C THR A 31 -10.80 10.00 2.96
N GLU A 32 -10.00 10.64 2.11
CA GLU A 32 -9.99 10.37 0.68
C GLU A 32 -9.79 8.86 0.51
N GLU A 33 -10.84 8.17 0.08
CA GLU A 33 -10.82 6.72 -0.04
C GLU A 33 -9.76 6.37 -1.09
N LYS A 34 -8.66 5.78 -0.64
CA LYS A 34 -7.54 5.37 -1.49
C LYS A 34 -8.07 4.55 -2.65
N LYS A 35 -8.08 5.13 -3.85
CA LYS A 35 -8.64 4.49 -5.03
C LYS A 35 -7.64 3.46 -5.52
N LEU A 36 -8.05 2.20 -5.50
CA LEU A 36 -7.26 1.15 -6.13
C LEU A 36 -7.38 1.28 -7.64
N GLU A 37 -6.27 1.57 -8.32
CA GLU A 37 -6.26 1.78 -9.77
C GLU A 37 -6.11 0.45 -10.52
N HIS A 38 -5.21 -0.41 -10.04
CA HIS A 38 -4.84 -1.65 -10.73
C HIS A 38 -4.68 -2.82 -9.77
N PHE A 39 -5.02 -3.99 -10.28
CA PHE A 39 -4.86 -5.29 -9.63
C PHE A 39 -4.05 -6.21 -10.55
N CYS A 40 -2.95 -6.79 -10.08
CA CYS A 40 -2.15 -7.73 -10.88
C CYS A 40 -2.14 -9.12 -10.27
N LYS A 41 -2.46 -10.12 -11.09
CA LYS A 41 -2.36 -11.53 -10.75
C LYS A 41 -1.05 -12.09 -11.30
N MET A 42 -0.20 -12.60 -10.44
CA MET A 42 1.16 -13.02 -10.78
C MET A 42 1.35 -14.52 -10.58
N ASP A 43 1.98 -15.20 -11.55
CA ASP A 43 2.53 -16.54 -11.36
C ASP A 43 4.00 -16.40 -10.99
N THR A 44 4.37 -16.71 -9.75
CA THR A 44 5.74 -16.55 -9.25
C THR A 44 6.37 -17.89 -8.92
N LYS A 45 7.66 -18.01 -9.26
CA LYS A 45 8.48 -19.19 -9.02
C LYS A 45 9.68 -18.81 -8.18
N PHE A 46 10.04 -19.64 -7.22
CA PHE A 46 11.23 -19.47 -6.38
C PHE A 46 12.41 -20.27 -6.94
N TYR A 47 13.59 -19.67 -6.97
CA TYR A 47 14.84 -20.32 -7.30
C TYR A 47 15.69 -20.51 -6.04
N GLU A 48 16.06 -21.76 -5.75
CA GLU A 48 16.88 -22.13 -4.60
C GLU A 48 18.36 -22.11 -4.99
N THR A 49 19.11 -21.09 -4.57
CA THR A 49 20.52 -20.93 -4.96
C THR A 49 21.39 -22.12 -4.57
N ASP A 50 21.26 -22.61 -3.34
CA ASP A 50 22.13 -23.68 -2.80
C ASP A 50 21.93 -25.02 -3.53
N LYS A 51 20.74 -25.26 -4.07
CA LYS A 51 20.40 -26.46 -4.83
C LYS A 51 20.51 -26.28 -6.34
N ASN A 52 20.65 -25.03 -6.78
CA ASN A 52 20.68 -24.65 -8.20
C ASN A 52 19.45 -25.18 -8.97
N GLU A 53 18.26 -25.05 -8.37
CA GLU A 53 17.01 -25.56 -8.94
C GLU A 53 15.82 -24.61 -8.73
N TRP A 54 14.81 -24.72 -9.59
CA TRP A 54 13.53 -24.05 -9.41
C TRP A 54 12.66 -24.87 -8.46
N SER A 55 12.15 -24.21 -7.43
CA SER A 55 11.13 -24.78 -6.55
C SER A 55 9.87 -25.08 -7.35
N GLN A 56 9.23 -26.21 -7.04
CA GLN A 56 7.91 -26.56 -7.57
C GLN A 56 6.79 -25.74 -6.91
N LYS A 57 7.13 -24.91 -5.91
CA LYS A 57 6.18 -24.06 -5.21
C LYS A 57 5.91 -22.79 -6.03
N THR A 58 4.68 -22.67 -6.52
CA THR A 58 4.14 -21.38 -6.98
C THR A 58 3.74 -20.56 -5.76
N ILE A 59 4.09 -19.27 -5.75
CA ILE A 59 3.61 -18.34 -4.72
C ILE A 59 2.66 -17.35 -5.40
N ASP A 60 1.42 -17.31 -4.93
CA ASP A 60 0.36 -16.50 -5.54
C ASP A 60 0.26 -15.16 -4.81
N TYR A 61 0.73 -14.11 -5.48
CA TYR A 61 0.66 -12.74 -4.99
C TYR A 61 -0.31 -11.92 -5.82
N ASP A 62 -1.12 -11.15 -5.09
CA ASP A 62 -1.92 -10.08 -5.67
C ASP A 62 -1.23 -8.73 -5.40
N PHE A 63 -1.08 -7.93 -6.46
CA PHE A 63 -0.49 -6.59 -6.35
C PHE A 63 -1.57 -5.52 -6.51
N TYR A 64 -1.58 -4.60 -5.57
CA TYR A 64 -2.59 -3.55 -5.40
C TYR A 64 -1.93 -2.18 -5.54
N ILE A 65 -2.26 -1.45 -6.61
CA ILE A 65 -1.71 -0.11 -6.87
C ILE A 65 -2.74 0.93 -6.42
N SER A 66 -2.37 1.81 -5.49
CA SER A 66 -3.26 2.79 -4.87
C SER A 66 -2.75 4.21 -5.08
N ASN A 67 -3.60 5.10 -5.64
CA ASN A 67 -3.37 6.55 -5.79
C ASN A 67 -1.95 6.94 -6.24
N ASN A 68 -1.28 6.13 -7.07
CA ASN A 68 0.08 6.39 -7.56
C ASN A 68 1.19 6.54 -6.50
N ASP A 69 0.92 6.22 -5.22
CA ASP A 69 1.86 6.44 -4.12
C ASP A 69 2.52 5.14 -3.60
N GLU A 70 1.80 4.02 -3.65
CA GLU A 70 2.30 2.74 -3.13
C GLU A 70 1.78 1.53 -3.91
N ILE A 71 2.61 0.49 -3.97
CA ILE A 71 2.22 -0.84 -4.46
C ILE A 71 2.20 -1.79 -3.28
N LYS A 72 1.02 -2.31 -2.92
CA LYS A 72 0.87 -3.28 -1.84
C LYS A 72 0.91 -4.69 -2.38
N ILE A 73 1.63 -5.56 -1.69
CA ILE A 73 1.73 -6.98 -2.02
C ILE A 73 0.90 -7.77 -1.01
N PHE A 74 -0.07 -8.53 -1.51
CA PHE A 74 -0.89 -9.44 -0.71
C PHE A 74 -0.49 -10.88 -0.99
N ASP A 75 -0.06 -11.58 0.06
CA ASP A 75 0.21 -13.00 0.03
C ASP A 75 -1.09 -13.78 0.24
N LYS A 76 -1.49 -14.56 -0.76
CA LYS A 76 -2.75 -15.30 -0.74
C LYS A 76 -2.68 -16.57 0.09
N ASP A 77 -1.49 -17.15 0.23
CA ASP A 77 -1.30 -18.37 1.03
C ASP A 77 -1.51 -18.05 2.51
N VAL A 78 -0.90 -16.94 2.99
CA VAL A 78 -1.03 -16.51 4.40
C VAL A 78 -2.11 -15.46 4.63
N LYS A 79 -2.78 -15.01 3.58
CA LYS A 79 -3.87 -14.00 3.59
C LYS A 79 -3.49 -12.69 4.28
N ARG A 80 -2.30 -12.17 4.02
CA ARG A 80 -1.78 -10.94 4.65
C ARG A 80 -1.02 -10.06 3.67
N TYR A 81 -1.05 -8.76 3.92
CA TYR A 81 -0.14 -7.82 3.28
C TYR A 81 1.28 -8.00 3.85
N LEU A 82 2.27 -8.02 2.98
CA LEU A 82 3.67 -8.19 3.38
C LEU A 82 4.31 -6.84 3.70
N PHE A 83 4.55 -6.05 2.66
CA PHE A 83 5.14 -4.71 2.69
C PHE A 83 4.67 -3.94 1.45
N SER A 84 4.86 -2.63 1.46
CA SER A 84 4.62 -1.77 0.30
C SER A 84 5.93 -1.55 -0.46
N LEU A 85 5.84 -1.44 -1.78
CA LEU A 85 6.94 -0.98 -2.63
C LEU A 85 6.84 0.53 -2.82
N GLU A 86 7.97 1.22 -2.71
CA GLU A 86 8.13 2.61 -3.06
C GLU A 86 8.14 2.76 -4.59
N ILE A 87 7.32 3.68 -5.12
CA ILE A 87 7.25 3.93 -6.56
C ILE A 87 8.42 4.82 -6.99
N ILE A 88 9.25 4.29 -7.90
CA ILE A 88 10.43 5.00 -8.44
C ILE A 88 10.20 5.50 -9.88
N LEU A 89 9.20 4.97 -10.57
CA LEU A 89 8.78 5.44 -11.89
C LEU A 89 7.27 5.29 -12.03
N ASN A 90 6.60 6.34 -12.47
CA ASN A 90 5.19 6.29 -12.82
C ASN A 90 4.89 7.27 -13.96
N ASN A 91 4.68 6.74 -15.15
CA ASN A 91 4.29 7.52 -16.32
C ASN A 91 3.20 6.80 -17.12
N GLU A 92 2.87 7.29 -18.30
CA GLU A 92 1.81 6.71 -19.15
C GLU A 92 2.12 5.28 -19.63
N LYS A 93 3.40 4.89 -19.71
CA LYS A 93 3.85 3.61 -20.27
C LYS A 93 4.16 2.58 -19.18
N ALA A 94 4.67 3.03 -18.05
CA ALA A 94 5.23 2.14 -17.03
C ALA A 94 4.97 2.63 -15.60
N LEU A 95 4.88 1.67 -14.69
CA LEU A 95 4.92 1.88 -13.24
C LEU A 95 5.94 0.91 -12.65
N VAL A 96 6.89 1.42 -11.87
CA VAL A 96 7.97 0.62 -11.27
C VAL A 96 8.03 0.94 -9.78
N GLY A 97 8.02 -0.12 -8.98
CA GLY A 97 8.19 -0.03 -7.54
C GLY A 97 9.37 -0.87 -7.06
N HIS A 98 10.01 -0.43 -5.98
CA HIS A 98 11.13 -1.12 -5.35
C HIS A 98 10.94 -1.20 -3.84
N PHE A 99 11.57 -2.21 -3.24
CA PHE A 99 11.72 -2.31 -1.79
C PHE A 99 13.09 -2.91 -1.49
N LEU A 100 13.75 -2.39 -0.45
CA LEU A 100 15.05 -2.83 0.01
C LEU A 100 15.07 -2.82 1.53
N ASN A 101 15.60 -3.88 2.15
CA ASN A 101 15.83 -3.91 3.60
C ASN A 101 17.20 -4.53 3.92
N GLU A 102 17.37 -5.20 5.05
CA GLU A 102 18.61 -5.89 5.42
C GLU A 102 18.70 -7.34 4.90
N LYS A 103 17.68 -7.83 4.18
CA LYS A 103 17.54 -9.24 3.78
C LYS A 103 17.36 -9.46 2.29
N MET A 104 16.63 -8.57 1.63
CA MET A 104 16.20 -8.76 0.23
C MET A 104 16.00 -7.43 -0.49
N ILE A 105 16.10 -7.52 -1.81
CA ILE A 105 15.68 -6.49 -2.75
C ILE A 105 14.50 -7.02 -3.55
N ASN A 106 13.49 -6.17 -3.75
CA ASN A 106 12.29 -6.50 -4.50
C ASN A 106 12.06 -5.43 -5.57
N THR A 107 11.60 -5.86 -6.73
CA THR A 107 11.28 -4.98 -7.85
C THR A 107 9.99 -5.44 -8.47
N PHE A 108 9.08 -4.48 -8.70
CA PHE A 108 7.87 -4.68 -9.47
C PHE A 108 7.92 -3.74 -10.67
N THR A 109 7.61 -4.26 -11.85
CA THR A 109 7.54 -3.49 -13.10
C THR A 109 6.23 -3.80 -13.78
N PHE A 110 5.41 -2.80 -14.00
CA PHE A 110 4.15 -2.87 -14.72
C PHE A 110 4.23 -2.09 -16.02
N ASN A 111 4.01 -2.76 -17.15
CA ASN A 111 3.87 -2.14 -18.45
C ASN A 111 2.37 -1.82 -18.67
N LYS A 112 2.02 -0.53 -18.60
CA LYS A 112 0.64 -0.04 -18.69
C LYS A 112 0.03 -0.23 -20.09
N ILE A 113 0.87 -0.28 -21.13
CA ILE A 113 0.43 -0.48 -22.52
C ILE A 113 -0.02 -1.92 -22.74
N THR A 114 0.86 -2.88 -22.41
CA THR A 114 0.63 -4.31 -22.67
C THR A 114 -0.14 -5.00 -21.56
N ARG A 115 -0.31 -4.33 -20.42
CA ARG A 115 -0.89 -4.81 -19.16
C ARG A 115 -0.10 -5.93 -18.45
N TYR A 116 1.10 -6.27 -18.91
CA TYR A 116 1.93 -7.26 -18.23
C TYR A 116 2.75 -6.64 -17.11
N ALA A 117 2.92 -7.41 -16.03
CA ALA A 117 3.79 -7.08 -14.94
C ALA A 117 4.84 -8.16 -14.70
N LYS A 118 5.95 -7.75 -14.12
CA LYS A 118 7.01 -8.60 -13.59
C LYS A 118 7.26 -8.23 -12.15
N TYR A 119 7.42 -9.24 -11.32
CA TYR A 119 7.88 -9.11 -9.95
C TYR A 119 9.13 -9.96 -9.79
N SER A 120 10.11 -9.45 -9.07
CA SER A 120 11.26 -10.24 -8.66
C SER A 120 11.67 -9.87 -7.25
N ASN A 121 12.14 -10.85 -6.50
CA ASN A 121 12.93 -10.59 -5.31
C ASN A 121 14.21 -11.42 -5.32
N THR A 122 15.19 -10.94 -4.57
CA THR A 122 16.47 -11.62 -4.38
C THR A 122 16.89 -11.49 -2.93
N TYR A 123 17.11 -12.61 -2.27
CA TYR A 123 17.61 -12.65 -0.90
C TYR A 123 19.13 -12.66 -0.93
N TYR A 124 19.75 -11.81 -0.10
CA TYR A 124 21.20 -11.77 0.12
C TYR A 124 21.58 -12.08 1.57
N ASN A 125 20.62 -12.55 2.36
CA ASN A 125 20.86 -13.13 3.68
C ASN A 125 20.99 -14.67 3.58
N LYS A 126 21.01 -15.33 4.74
CA LYS A 126 21.09 -16.80 4.85
C LYS A 126 19.96 -17.58 4.16
N GLN A 127 18.86 -16.93 3.78
CA GLN A 127 17.78 -17.61 3.05
C GLN A 127 18.23 -17.97 1.63
N GLY A 128 19.08 -17.14 1.01
CA GLY A 128 19.51 -17.31 -0.38
C GLY A 128 18.34 -17.33 -1.38
N GLY A 129 18.66 -17.44 -2.66
CA GLY A 129 17.64 -17.56 -3.71
C GLY A 129 16.87 -16.28 -4.02
N GLY A 130 15.74 -16.46 -4.67
CA GLY A 130 14.89 -15.36 -5.11
C GLY A 130 13.68 -15.85 -5.88
N GLN A 131 12.74 -14.95 -6.12
CA GLN A 131 11.52 -15.23 -6.86
C GLN A 131 11.51 -14.42 -8.14
N ILE A 132 10.92 -14.99 -9.17
CA ILE A 132 10.53 -14.26 -10.38
C ILE A 132 9.09 -14.64 -10.67
N GLY A 133 8.26 -13.63 -10.88
CA GLY A 133 6.91 -13.81 -11.36
C GLY A 133 6.55 -12.91 -12.51
N VAL A 134 5.66 -13.41 -13.35
CA VAL A 134 5.11 -12.69 -14.49
C VAL A 134 3.59 -12.82 -14.42
N GLY A 135 2.90 -11.75 -14.77
CA GLY A 135 1.45 -11.72 -14.66
C GLY A 135 0.81 -10.62 -15.48
N VAL A 136 -0.51 -10.52 -15.33
CA VAL A 136 -1.35 -9.55 -16.03
C VAL A 136 -2.04 -8.67 -15.00
N CYS A 137 -2.07 -7.37 -15.29
CA CYS A 137 -2.78 -6.38 -14.50
C CYS A 137 -4.10 -6.00 -15.15
N PHE A 138 -5.10 -5.79 -14.31
CA PHE A 138 -6.44 -5.40 -14.66
C PHE A 138 -6.76 -4.08 -13.96
N PRO A 139 -7.43 -3.13 -14.64
CA PRO A 139 -8.01 -2.00 -13.94
C PRO A 139 -9.03 -2.54 -12.93
N LYS A 140 -9.02 -2.06 -11.69
CA LYS A 140 -10.10 -2.42 -10.77
C LYS A 140 -11.33 -1.62 -11.18
N THR A 141 -12.32 -2.27 -11.78
CA THR A 141 -13.66 -1.68 -11.88
C THR A 141 -14.17 -1.48 -10.46
N VAL A 142 -14.42 -0.20 -10.14
CA VAL A 142 -15.12 0.22 -8.92
C VAL A 142 -16.52 -0.39 -8.91
#